data_AF-A0A432FSS9-F1
#
_entry.id   AF-A0A432FSS9-F1
#
_cell.length_a   1.000
_cell.length_b   1.000
_cell.length_c   1.000
_cell.angle_alpha   90.00
_cell.angle_beta   90.00
_cell.angle_gamma   90.00
#
_symmetry.space_group_name_H-M   'P 1'
#
loop_
_entity.id
_entity.type
_entity.pdbx_description
1 polymer ?
#
loop_
_entity_poly.entity_id
_entity_poly.type
_entity_poly.pdbx_seq_one_letter_code
_entity_poly.pdbx_strand_id
1 'polypeptide(L)'
;MHSNLVRKQYLVSEEHVKKVKRLASVQGTSAAEIVRRAIDAYELEQPERLEEPELLQLVSRRLKEAIASTRRANRKVSRALEALSREEP
;
A
#
# COMPACT_ATOMS: atom_id res chain seq x y z
N MET A 1 -38.47 0.77 14.99
CA MET A 1 -37.82 2.05 14.65
C MET A 1 -38.19 2.39 13.22
N HIS A 2 -38.95 3.48 13.00
CA HIS A 2 -39.33 3.88 11.65
C HIS A 2 -38.07 4.37 10.91
N SER A 3 -37.60 3.62 9.91
CA SER A 3 -36.52 4.05 9.03
C SER A 3 -37.05 5.16 8.12
N ASN A 4 -36.82 6.41 8.50
CA ASN A 4 -37.27 7.57 7.74
C ASN A 4 -36.46 7.64 6.43
N LEU A 5 -37.01 7.05 5.37
CA LEU A 5 -36.39 7.01 4.04
C LEU A 5 -36.50 8.39 3.39
N VAL A 6 -35.40 9.14 3.43
CA VAL A 6 -35.30 10.45 2.76
C VAL A 6 -34.62 10.28 1.42
N ARG A 7 -35.30 10.68 0.33
CA ARG A 7 -34.67 10.77 -1.00
C ARG A 7 -33.67 11.92 -1.02
N LYS A 8 -32.38 11.58 -1.07
CA LYS A 8 -31.30 12.56 -1.27
C LYS A 8 -30.87 12.56 -2.73
N GLN A 9 -30.68 13.76 -3.30
CA GLN A 9 -30.17 13.96 -4.65
C GLN A 9 -28.91 14.82 -4.60
N TYR A 10 -27.95 14.54 -5.47
CA TYR A 10 -26.70 15.27 -5.58
C TYR A 10 -26.25 15.28 -7.05
N LEU A 11 -25.49 16.29 -7.43
CA LEU A 11 -24.96 16.44 -8.78
C LEU A 11 -23.52 15.90 -8.83
N VAL A 12 -23.22 15.13 -9.88
CA VAL A 12 -21.89 14.58 -10.15
C VAL A 12 -21.62 14.66 -11.65
N SER A 13 -20.35 14.79 -12.03
CA SER A 13 -19.94 14.75 -13.44
C SER A 13 -20.27 13.40 -14.08
N GLU A 14 -20.45 13.39 -15.40
CA GLU A 14 -20.74 12.17 -16.16
C GLU A 14 -19.67 11.09 -15.98
N GLU A 15 -18.41 11.50 -15.84
CA GLU A 15 -17.29 10.60 -15.57
C GLU A 15 -17.50 9.83 -14.26
N HIS A 16 -17.88 10.52 -13.18
CA HIS A 16 -18.15 9.88 -11.90
C HIS A 16 -19.38 8.99 -11.96
N VAL A 17 -20.40 9.33 -12.75
CA VAL A 17 -21.55 8.45 -13.01
C VAL A 17 -21.10 7.14 -13.66
N LYS A 18 -20.22 7.20 -14.68
CA LYS A 18 -19.65 6.01 -15.34
C LYS A 18 -18.86 5.16 -14.35
N LYS A 19 -18.03 5.78 -13.51
CA LYS A 19 -17.25 5.10 -12.47
C LYS A 19 -18.12 4.33 -11.50
N VAL A 20 -19.15 4.97 -10.94
CA VAL A 20 -20.06 4.34 -9.96
C VAL A 20 -20.86 3.20 -10.62
N LYS A 21 -21.37 3.39 -11.83
CA LYS A 21 -22.08 2.31 -12.57
C LYS A 21 -21.20 1.09 -12.83
N ARG A 22 -19.93 1.30 -13.19
CA ARG A 22 -18.97 0.20 -13.38
C ARG A 22 -18.74 -0.56 -12.08
N LEU A 23 -18.50 0.14 -10.97
CA LEU A 23 -18.30 -0.48 -9.65
C LEU A 23 -19.52 -1.27 -9.19
N ALA A 24 -20.71 -0.70 -9.41
CA ALA A 24 -21.99 -1.35 -9.10
C ALA A 24 -22.16 -2.67 -9.88
N SER A 25 -21.84 -2.67 -11.18
CA SER A 25 -21.87 -3.87 -12.03
C SER A 25 -20.91 -4.96 -11.53
N VAL A 26 -19.66 -4.60 -11.23
CA VAL A 26 -18.64 -5.55 -10.75
C VAL A 26 -19.02 -6.17 -9.40
N GLN A 27 -19.64 -5.39 -8.51
CA GLN A 27 -20.00 -5.84 -7.16
C GLN A 27 -21.42 -6.42 -7.06
N GLY A 28 -22.16 -6.50 -8.17
CA GLY A 28 -23.54 -7.00 -8.18
C GLY A 28 -24.49 -6.20 -7.28
N THR A 29 -24.29 -4.89 -7.17
CA THR A 29 -25.10 -4.01 -6.30
C THR A 29 -25.58 -2.76 -7.02
N SER A 30 -26.39 -1.93 -6.35
CA SER A 30 -26.89 -0.67 -6.92
C SER A 30 -25.86 0.46 -6.85
N ALA A 31 -25.91 1.39 -7.81
CA ALA A 31 -25.08 2.60 -7.78
C ALA A 31 -25.27 3.42 -6.49
N ALA A 32 -26.50 3.46 -5.96
CA ALA A 32 -26.81 4.14 -4.70
C ALA A 32 -26.15 3.45 -3.50
N GLU A 33 -26.06 2.12 -3.51
CA GLU A 33 -25.38 1.35 -2.46
C GLU A 33 -23.87 1.57 -2.46
N ILE A 34 -23.26 1.64 -3.65
CA ILE A 34 -21.84 2.01 -3.78
C ILE A 34 -21.59 3.39 -3.16
N VAL A 35 -22.46 4.36 -3.43
CA VAL A 35 -22.31 5.72 -2.91
C VAL A 35 -22.52 5.75 -1.39
N ARG A 36 -23.50 5.01 -0.86
CA ARG A 36 -23.69 4.89 0.60
C ARG A 36 -22.44 4.33 1.27
N ARG A 37 -21.94 3.19 0.80
CA ARG A 37 -20.70 2.59 1.32
C ARG A 37 -19.51 3.52 1.23
N ALA A 38 -19.41 4.27 0.13
CA ALA A 38 -18.32 5.23 -0.05
C ALA A 38 -18.42 6.38 0.96
N ILE A 39 -19.62 6.87 1.27
CA ILE A 39 -19.85 7.89 2.31
C ILE A 39 -19.56 7.31 3.70
N ASP A 40 -20.04 6.10 3.99
CA ASP A 40 -19.85 5.44 5.27
C ASP A 40 -18.36 5.11 5.53
N ALA A 41 -17.62 4.74 4.49
CA ALA A 41 -16.18 4.49 4.55
C ALA A 41 -15.34 5.77 4.41
N TYR A 42 -15.96 6.93 4.17
CA TYR A 42 -15.25 8.19 4.07
C TYR A 42 -14.94 8.71 5.47
N GLU A 43 -13.80 8.29 6.03
CA GLU A 43 -13.27 8.81 7.28
C GLU A 43 -12.83 10.28 7.09
N LEU A 44 -13.50 11.18 7.80
CA LEU A 44 -13.30 12.63 7.74
C LEU A 44 -12.35 13.14 8.84
N GLU A 45 -11.28 12.41 9.14
CA GLU A 45 -10.22 12.75 10.11
C GLU A 45 -9.03 11.84 9.75
N GLN A 46 -7.78 12.23 9.45
CA GLN A 46 -6.96 13.42 9.60
C GLN A 46 -5.86 13.41 8.51
N PRO A 47 -5.12 14.51 8.23
CA PRO A 47 -3.94 14.51 7.35
C PRO A 47 -2.78 13.61 7.83
N GLU A 48 -2.98 12.84 8.90
CA GLU A 48 -2.03 11.93 9.53
C GLU A 48 -2.14 10.51 8.96
N ARG A 49 -2.08 10.37 7.63
CA ARG A 49 -1.55 9.13 7.03
C ARG A 49 -0.02 9.06 7.26
N LEU A 50 0.38 9.27 8.51
CA LEU A 50 1.73 9.32 9.07
C LEU A 50 1.99 8.09 9.95
N GLU A 51 1.25 6.99 9.78
CA GLU A 51 1.63 5.66 10.30
C GLU A 51 2.56 4.89 9.33
N GLU A 52 2.74 5.37 8.08
CA GLU A 52 3.72 4.85 7.13
C GLU A 52 5.22 5.10 7.43
N PRO A 53 5.66 6.12 8.23
CA PRO A 53 7.08 6.35 8.45
C PRO A 53 7.75 5.26 9.28
N GLU A 54 7.09 4.68 10.28
CA GLU A 54 7.76 3.72 11.17
C GLU A 54 8.08 2.38 10.49
N LEU A 55 7.13 1.85 9.71
CA LEU A 55 7.34 0.63 8.93
C LEU A 55 8.40 0.85 7.84
N LEU A 56 8.36 1.99 7.13
CA LEU A 56 9.38 2.34 6.14
C LEU A 56 10.76 2.55 6.78
N GLN A 57 10.83 3.15 7.96
CA GLN A 57 12.08 3.29 8.73
C GLN A 57 12.62 1.93 9.16
N LEU A 58 11.76 1.02 9.62
CA LEU A 58 12.16 -0.33 9.99
C LEU A 58 12.72 -1.10 8.78
N VAL A 59 12.03 -1.06 7.63
CA VAL A 59 12.49 -1.68 6.38
C VAL A 59 13.82 -1.07 5.93
N SER A 60 13.94 0.26 5.95
CA SER A 60 15.17 0.97 5.60
C SER A 60 16.36 0.55 6.47
N ARG A 61 16.14 0.41 7.80
CA ARG A 61 17.16 -0.07 8.74
C ARG A 61 17.60 -1.50 8.42
N ARG A 62 16.64 -2.42 8.25
CA ARG A 62 16.92 -3.84 7.94
C ARG A 62 17.66 -4.01 6.62
N LEU A 63 17.30 -3.23 5.60
CA LEU A 63 17.97 -3.26 4.31
C LEU A 63 19.43 -2.82 4.41
N LYS A 64 19.71 -1.74 5.16
CA LYS A 64 21.09 -1.27 5.39
C LYS A 64 21.94 -2.31 6.13
N GLU A 65 21.37 -2.97 7.14
CA GLU A 65 22.02 -4.05 7.88
C GLU A 65 22.37 -5.23 6.95
N ALA A 66 21.41 -5.67 6.12
CA ALA A 66 21.62 -6.75 5.17
C ALA A 66 22.73 -6.42 4.15
N ILE A 67 22.69 -5.22 3.56
CA ILE A 67 23.73 -4.76 2.62
C ILE A 67 25.11 -4.76 3.28
N ALA A 68 25.22 -4.23 4.50
CA ALA A 68 26.49 -4.19 5.22
C ALA A 68 27.02 -5.60 5.53
N SER A 69 26.14 -6.52 5.91
CA SER A 69 26.48 -7.92 6.16
C SER A 69 26.98 -8.62 4.90
N THR A 70 26.25 -8.49 3.78
CA THR A 70 26.63 -9.09 2.49
C THR A 70 27.96 -8.54 2.00
N ARG A 71 28.20 -7.23 2.10
CA ARG A 71 29.50 -6.64 1.72
C ARG A 71 30.66 -7.20 2.56
N ARG A 72 30.45 -7.44 3.85
CA ARG A 72 31.47 -8.05 4.72
C ARG A 72 31.71 -9.51 4.34
N ALA A 73 30.66 -10.28 4.08
CA ALA A 73 30.76 -11.66 3.65
C ALA A 73 31.53 -11.77 2.33
N ASN A 74 31.16 -10.95 1.33
CA ASN A 74 31.86 -10.93 0.04
C ASN A 74 33.35 -10.60 0.20
N ARG A 75 33.71 -9.62 1.02
CA ARG A 75 35.13 -9.31 1.30
C ARG A 75 35.88 -10.49 1.93
N LYS A 76 35.25 -11.24 2.84
CA LYS A 76 35.86 -12.43 3.45
C LYS A 76 36.04 -13.54 2.42
N VAL A 77 35.03 -13.79 1.59
CA VAL A 77 35.08 -14.78 0.51
C VAL A 77 36.17 -14.42 -0.50
N SER A 78 36.24 -13.17 -0.96
CA SER A 78 37.29 -12.72 -1.88
C SER A 78 38.68 -12.92 -1.29
N ARG A 79 38.91 -12.57 -0.01
CA ARG A 79 40.20 -12.80 0.65
C ARG A 79 40.55 -14.28 0.78
N ALA A 80 39.57 -15.14 1.07
CA ALA A 80 39.80 -16.58 1.15
C ALA A 80 40.14 -17.16 -0.23
N LEU A 81 39.46 -16.72 -1.29
CA LEU A 81 39.78 -17.09 -2.67
C LEU A 81 41.18 -16.62 -3.08
N GLU A 82 41.55 -15.38 -2.76
CA GLU A 82 42.89 -14.85 -3.03
C GLU A 82 43.99 -15.62 -2.28
N ALA A 83 43.72 -16.09 -1.06
CA ALA A 83 44.67 -16.89 -0.30
C ALA A 83 44.85 -18.29 -0.93
N LEU A 84 43.74 -18.94 -1.32
CA LEU A 84 43.76 -20.25 -1.99
C LEU A 84 44.47 -20.17 -3.36
N SER A 85 44.24 -19.11 -4.14
CA SER A 85 44.93 -18.91 -5.44
C SER A 85 46.43 -18.61 -5.29
N ARG A 86 46.92 -18.27 -4.09
CA ARG A 86 48.36 -18.12 -3.82
C ARG A 86 49.01 -19.40 -3.30
N GLU A 87 48.22 -20.38 -2.88
CA GLU A 87 48.66 -21.69 -2.38
C GLU A 87 48.64 -22.80 -3.45
N GLU A 88 48.14 -22.52 -4.67
CA GLU A 88 48.32 -23.40 -5.83
C GLU A 88 49.71 -23.17 -6.47
N PRO A 89 50.53 -24.23 -6.67
CA PRO A 89 51.87 -24.15 -7.27
C PRO A 89 51.86 -23.88 -8.78
#